data_AF-A0AAW2IZN9-F1
#
_entry.id   AF-A0AAW2IZN9-F1
#
_cell.length_a   1.000
_cell.length_b   1.000
_cell.length_c   1.000
_cell.angle_alpha   90.00
_cell.angle_beta   90.00
_cell.angle_gamma   90.00
#
_symmetry.space_group_name_H-M   'P 1'
#
loop_
_entity.id
_entity.type
_entity.pdbx_description
1 polymer ?
#
loop_
_entity_poly.entity_id
_entity_poly.type
_entity_poly.pdbx_seq_one_letter_code
_entity_poly.pdbx_strand_id
1 'polypeptide(L)'
;MALKDILWRAARATGMADFERAMNDMRTRNNAYEWLMQRPAAHWSKSHFSTHYKSDILLNNTSESFNHMVLRARSKHIVDMLETIRLILMKRVHMRRDQIMKHTGDLCPKIAKILEDMKKKSMEFIAHWNEKMNSKLSLPMVPDLD
;
A
#
# COMPACT_ATOMS: atom_id res chain seq x y z
N MET A 1 -9.14 8.30 -19.30
CA MET A 1 -8.51 7.97 -18.00
C MET A 1 -9.04 8.93 -16.98
N ALA A 2 -9.73 8.43 -15.95
CA ALA A 2 -10.45 9.28 -15.01
C ALA A 2 -9.49 9.95 -14.02
N LEU A 3 -9.87 11.11 -13.48
CA LEU A 3 -9.10 11.84 -12.46
C LEU A 3 -8.71 10.94 -11.27
N LYS A 4 -9.64 10.07 -10.85
CA LYS A 4 -9.44 9.08 -9.81
C LYS A 4 -8.24 8.17 -10.11
N ASP A 5 -8.05 7.75 -11.36
CA ASP A 5 -6.96 6.84 -11.73
C ASP A 5 -5.60 7.53 -11.67
N ILE A 6 -5.55 8.82 -12.02
CA ILE A 6 -4.34 9.64 -11.97
C ILE A 6 -3.95 9.90 -10.50
N LEU A 7 -4.94 10.24 -9.66
CA LEU A 7 -4.73 10.37 -8.21
C LEU A 7 -4.18 9.07 -7.62
N TRP A 8 -4.75 7.93 -7.98
CA TRP A 8 -4.29 6.63 -7.50
C TRP A 8 -2.88 6.29 -7.97
N ARG A 9 -2.46 6.73 -9.15
CA ARG A 9 -1.06 6.61 -9.58
C ARG A 9 -0.12 7.45 -8.75
N ALA A 10 -0.45 8.72 -8.55
CA ALA A 10 0.36 9.60 -7.70
C ALA A 10 0.45 9.06 -6.26
N ALA A 11 -0.67 8.58 -5.69
CA ALA A 11 -0.67 8.01 -4.34
C ALA A 11 0.16 6.72 -4.22
N ARG A 12 0.16 5.87 -5.25
CA ARG A 12 0.88 4.58 -5.28
C ARG A 12 2.30 4.65 -5.81
N ALA A 13 2.72 5.79 -6.34
CA ALA A 13 4.07 6.00 -6.86
C ALA A 13 5.10 5.64 -5.79
N THR A 14 6.04 4.74 -6.12
CA THR A 14 7.06 4.30 -5.15
C THR A 14 8.29 5.22 -5.16
N GLY A 15 8.56 5.87 -6.30
CA GLY A 15 9.64 6.84 -6.45
C GLY A 15 9.13 8.23 -6.84
N MET A 16 9.98 9.24 -6.62
CA MET A 16 9.67 10.64 -6.94
C MET A 16 9.41 10.87 -8.43
N ALA A 17 10.14 10.21 -9.32
CA ALA A 17 9.96 10.37 -10.76
C ALA A 17 8.55 9.98 -11.23
N ASP A 18 8.02 8.85 -10.75
CA ASP A 18 6.65 8.40 -11.08
C ASP A 18 5.60 9.31 -10.46
N PHE A 19 5.86 9.81 -9.25
CA PHE A 19 4.98 10.77 -8.57
C PHE A 19 4.86 12.06 -9.37
N GLU A 20 5.99 12.67 -9.72
CA GLU A 20 6.04 13.91 -10.51
C GLU A 20 5.37 13.75 -11.87
N ARG A 21 5.59 12.61 -12.54
CA ARG A 21 4.92 12.30 -13.81
C ARG A 21 3.40 12.27 -13.65
N ALA A 22 2.89 11.58 -12.63
CA ALA A 22 1.46 11.50 -12.36
C ALA A 22 0.86 12.86 -11.94
N MET A 23 1.61 13.67 -11.19
CA MET A 23 1.19 15.01 -10.77
C MET A 23 1.15 16.00 -11.96
N ASN A 24 2.12 15.93 -12.88
CA ASN A 24 2.11 16.70 -14.12
C ASN A 24 0.94 16.30 -15.05
N ASP A 25 0.65 15.01 -15.14
CA ASP A 25 -0.54 14.50 -15.85
C ASP A 25 -1.84 15.02 -15.22
N MET A 26 -1.89 15.18 -13.89
CA MET A 26 -3.05 15.76 -13.21
C MET A 26 -3.19 17.25 -13.51
N ARG A 27 -2.09 18.00 -13.47
CA ARG A 27 -2.03 19.44 -13.70
C ARG A 27 -2.55 19.84 -15.08
N THR A 28 -2.25 19.04 -16.10
CA THR A 28 -2.69 19.29 -17.48
C THR A 28 -4.17 19.01 -17.70
N ARG A 29 -4.82 18.24 -16.82
CA ARG A 29 -6.19 17.74 -17.05
C ARG A 29 -7.23 18.34 -16.14
N ASN A 30 -6.87 18.81 -14.94
CA ASN A 30 -7.82 19.35 -13.99
C ASN A 30 -7.20 20.29 -12.94
N ASN A 31 -8.03 21.16 -12.37
CA ASN A 31 -7.68 22.04 -11.25
C ASN A 31 -7.48 21.30 -9.90
N ALA A 32 -7.71 19.99 -9.85
CA ALA A 32 -7.52 19.19 -8.63
C ALA A 32 -6.06 19.18 -8.14
N TYR A 33 -5.10 19.46 -9.04
CA TYR A 33 -3.69 19.57 -8.70
C TYR A 33 -3.45 20.60 -7.57
N GLU A 34 -4.04 21.78 -7.67
CA GLU A 34 -3.84 22.87 -6.71
C GLU A 34 -4.39 22.49 -5.34
N TRP A 35 -5.59 21.91 -5.30
CA TRP A 35 -6.20 21.42 -4.07
C TRP A 35 -5.34 20.34 -3.40
N LEU A 36 -4.76 19.44 -4.19
CA LEU A 36 -3.96 18.33 -3.68
C LEU A 36 -2.61 18.80 -3.13
N MET A 37 -2.01 19.83 -3.75
CA MET A 37 -0.74 20.40 -3.30
C MET A 37 -0.81 21.15 -1.97
N GLN A 38 -2.01 21.55 -1.54
CA GLN A 38 -2.21 22.10 -0.19
C GLN A 38 -2.01 21.06 0.91
N ARG A 39 -2.02 19.75 0.57
CA ARG A 39 -1.92 18.65 1.54
C ARG A 39 -0.51 18.04 1.50
N PRO A 40 0.16 17.86 2.64
CA PRO A 40 1.49 17.23 2.66
C PRO A 40 1.48 15.85 2.01
N ALA A 41 2.33 15.66 0.99
CA ALA A 41 2.38 14.42 0.23
C ALA A 41 2.77 13.20 1.10
N ALA A 42 3.51 13.44 2.19
CA ALA A 42 3.84 12.45 3.21
C ALA A 42 2.62 11.79 3.88
N HIS A 43 1.42 12.37 3.79
CA HIS A 43 0.21 11.81 4.38
C HIS A 43 -0.56 10.86 3.44
N TRP A 44 -0.30 10.91 2.13
CA TRP A 44 -1.18 10.25 1.17
C TRP A 44 -0.47 9.62 -0.03
N SER A 45 0.82 9.90 -0.24
CA SER A 45 1.61 9.30 -1.32
C SER A 45 2.78 8.49 -0.79
N LYS A 46 2.91 7.26 -1.33
CA LYS A 46 3.93 6.29 -0.95
C LYS A 46 5.35 6.77 -1.22
N SER A 47 5.57 7.59 -2.25
CA SER A 47 6.89 8.12 -2.60
C SER A 47 7.49 9.02 -1.52
N HIS A 48 6.63 9.57 -0.65
CA HIS A 48 7.01 10.47 0.44
C HIS A 48 6.97 9.80 1.82
N PHE A 49 6.71 8.50 1.89
CA PHE A 49 6.78 7.76 3.14
C PHE A 49 8.23 7.46 3.52
N SER A 50 8.49 7.32 4.82
CA SER A 50 9.81 6.89 5.29
C SER A 50 10.16 5.52 4.72
N THR A 51 11.38 5.39 4.21
CA THR A 51 11.92 4.13 3.69
C THR A 51 12.13 3.08 4.77
N HIS A 52 12.13 3.49 6.05
CA HIS A 52 12.26 2.59 7.20
C HIS A 52 11.03 1.68 7.36
N TYR A 53 9.82 2.19 7.11
CA TYR A 53 8.58 1.42 7.25
C TYR A 53 7.99 1.11 5.88
N LYS A 54 8.07 -0.16 5.46
CA LYS A 54 7.54 -0.63 4.17
C LYS A 54 6.09 -1.07 4.33
N SER A 55 5.15 -0.15 4.18
CA SER A 55 3.71 -0.48 4.08
C SER A 55 3.22 -0.31 2.65
N ASP A 56 2.48 -1.31 2.14
CA ASP A 56 1.76 -1.20 0.87
C ASP A 56 0.32 -0.68 1.06
N ILE A 57 -0.10 -0.47 2.32
CA ILE A 57 -1.43 -0.02 2.68
C ILE A 57 -1.43 1.51 2.73
N LEU A 58 -2.09 2.14 1.76
CA LEU A 58 -2.27 3.59 1.66
C LEU A 58 -3.60 4.10 2.21
N LEU A 59 -4.50 3.19 2.56
CA LEU A 59 -5.85 3.50 3.03
C LEU A 59 -6.01 3.13 4.49
N ASN A 60 -6.90 3.83 5.16
CA ASN A 60 -7.36 3.52 6.52
C ASN A 60 -8.28 2.27 6.58
N ASN A 61 -8.43 1.51 5.49
CA ASN A 61 -9.33 0.36 5.36
C ASN A 61 -9.23 -0.64 6.52
N THR A 62 -8.04 -0.86 7.07
CA THR A 62 -7.82 -1.75 8.22
C THR A 62 -8.52 -1.22 9.47
N SER A 63 -8.39 0.08 9.72
CA SER A 63 -9.03 0.79 10.84
C SER A 63 -10.54 0.85 10.64
N GLU A 64 -11.01 1.19 9.43
CA GLU A 64 -12.45 1.22 9.12
C GLU A 64 -13.09 -0.16 9.28
N SER A 65 -12.46 -1.21 8.76
CA SER A 65 -12.95 -2.58 8.89
C SER A 65 -12.99 -3.05 10.34
N PHE A 66 -11.97 -2.68 11.13
CA PHE A 66 -11.93 -2.97 12.56
C PHE A 66 -13.05 -2.23 13.30
N ASN A 67 -13.16 -0.91 13.08
CA ASN A 67 -14.18 -0.08 13.71
C ASN A 67 -15.59 -0.58 13.41
N HIS A 68 -15.86 -0.91 12.14
CA HIS A 68 -17.15 -1.46 11.74
C HIS A 68 -17.43 -2.82 12.41
N MET A 69 -16.41 -3.67 12.58
CA MET A 69 -16.55 -4.95 13.25
C MET A 69 -16.91 -4.81 14.73
N VAL A 70 -16.24 -3.91 15.45
CA VAL A 70 -16.48 -3.72 16.89
C VAL A 70 -17.70 -2.85 17.19
N LEU A 71 -18.18 -2.05 16.23
CA LEU A 71 -19.24 -1.08 16.43
C LEU A 71 -20.49 -1.69 17.09
N ARG A 72 -20.93 -2.87 16.62
CA ARG A 72 -22.10 -3.58 17.16
C ARG A 72 -21.86 -4.21 18.54
N ALA A 73 -20.61 -4.51 18.88
CA ALA A 73 -20.28 -5.05 20.20
C ALA A 73 -20.24 -3.94 21.25
N ARG A 74 -19.78 -2.74 20.86
CA ARG A 74 -19.62 -1.58 21.75
C ARG A 74 -20.92 -1.04 22.36
N SER A 75 -22.07 -1.33 21.77
CA SER A 75 -23.37 -0.93 22.29
C SER A 75 -23.91 -1.86 23.39
N LYS A 76 -23.14 -2.88 23.80
CA LYS A 76 -23.54 -3.87 24.80
C LYS A 76 -22.82 -3.65 26.13
N HIS A 77 -23.28 -4.30 27.19
CA HIS A 77 -22.56 -4.34 28.46
C HIS A 77 -21.17 -4.95 28.30
N ILE A 78 -20.24 -4.63 29.21
CA ILE A 78 -18.82 -5.00 29.09
C ILE A 78 -18.61 -6.51 28.87
N VAL A 79 -19.35 -7.36 29.60
CA VAL A 79 -19.27 -8.82 29.47
C VAL A 79 -19.75 -9.27 28.08
N ASP A 80 -20.93 -8.80 27.66
CA ASP A 80 -21.50 -9.13 26.36
C ASP A 80 -20.68 -8.60 25.17
N MET A 81 -20.05 -7.45 25.33
CA MET A 81 -19.16 -6.84 24.34
C MET A 81 -17.94 -7.75 24.12
N LEU A 82 -17.26 -8.15 25.20
CA LEU A 82 -16.09 -9.01 25.12
C LEU A 82 -16.45 -10.38 24.54
N GLU A 83 -17.57 -10.96 24.95
CA GLU A 83 -18.05 -12.23 24.43
C GLU A 83 -18.39 -12.14 22.93
N THR A 84 -19.02 -11.04 22.50
CA THR A 84 -19.30 -10.80 21.08
C THR A 84 -18.01 -10.70 20.25
N ILE A 85 -17.01 -9.96 20.74
CA ILE A 85 -15.71 -9.82 20.06
C ILE A 85 -15.01 -11.18 19.98
N ARG A 86 -14.99 -11.96 21.06
CA ARG A 86 -14.42 -13.31 21.11
C ARG A 86 -15.05 -14.21 20.06
N LEU A 87 -16.39 -14.26 19.98
CA LEU A 87 -17.11 -15.07 18.99
C LEU A 87 -16.81 -14.63 17.55
N ILE A 88 -16.70 -13.33 17.27
CA ILE A 88 -16.34 -12.82 15.94
C ILE A 88 -14.93 -13.30 15.56
N LEU A 89 -13.96 -13.18 16.46
CA LEU A 89 -12.58 -13.59 16.22
C LEU A 89 -12.48 -15.11 16.00
N MET A 90 -13.12 -15.91 16.84
CA MET A 90 -13.13 -17.37 16.70
C MET A 90 -13.73 -17.81 15.37
N LYS A 91 -14.90 -17.26 14.98
CA LYS A 91 -15.52 -17.55 13.68
C LYS A 91 -14.61 -17.18 12.53
N ARG A 92 -13.96 -16.01 12.58
CA ARG A 92 -13.01 -15.57 11.54
C ARG A 92 -11.82 -16.51 11.42
N VAL A 93 -11.18 -16.87 12.54
CA VAL A 93 -10.03 -17.79 12.54
C VAL A 93 -10.43 -19.16 12.01
N HIS A 94 -11.57 -19.69 12.46
CA HIS A 94 -12.09 -20.98 11.99
C HIS A 94 -12.36 -20.96 10.47
N MET A 95 -13.07 -19.95 9.96
CA MET A 95 -13.33 -19.80 8.52
C MET A 95 -12.03 -19.72 7.71
N ARG A 96 -11.01 -19.00 8.20
CA ARG A 96 -9.71 -18.90 7.53
C ARG A 96 -8.96 -20.22 7.55
N ARG A 97 -9.01 -20.96 8.66
CA ARG A 97 -8.46 -22.31 8.77
C ARG A 97 -9.10 -23.25 7.75
N ASP A 98 -10.42 -23.26 7.64
CA ASP A 98 -11.12 -24.13 6.70
C ASP A 98 -10.81 -23.78 5.24
N GLN A 99 -10.62 -22.49 4.95
CA GLN A 99 -10.20 -22.05 3.62
C GLN A 99 -8.79 -22.53 3.26
N ILE A 100 -7.82 -22.41 4.19
CA ILE A 100 -6.44 -22.82 3.90
C ILE A 100 -6.30 -24.35 3.87
N MET A 101 -7.05 -25.10 4.67
CA MET A 101 -7.03 -26.57 4.63
C MET A 101 -7.49 -27.13 3.28
N LYS A 102 -8.33 -26.40 2.54
CA LYS A 102 -8.79 -26.78 1.19
C LYS A 102 -7.83 -26.35 0.08
N HIS A 103 -6.87 -25.47 0.39
CA HIS A 103 -5.95 -24.91 -0.58
C HIS A 103 -4.68 -25.76 -0.65
N THR A 104 -4.26 -26.12 -1.86
CA THR A 104 -3.16 -27.06 -2.10
C THR A 104 -1.85 -26.41 -2.58
N GLY A 105 -1.75 -25.08 -2.55
CA GLY A 105 -0.56 -24.35 -2.99
C GLY A 105 0.23 -23.70 -1.86
N ASP A 106 1.53 -23.51 -2.07
CA ASP A 106 2.46 -22.92 -1.10
C ASP A 106 2.13 -21.46 -0.76
N LEU A 107 1.51 -20.75 -1.71
CA LEU A 107 1.11 -19.36 -1.56
C LEU A 107 -0.41 -19.23 -1.51
N CYS A 108 -0.88 -18.33 -0.65
CA CYS A 108 -2.28 -17.91 -0.63
C CYS A 108 -2.69 -17.38 -2.02
N PRO A 109 -3.90 -17.73 -2.54
CA PRO A 109 -4.30 -17.38 -3.90
C PRO A 109 -4.17 -15.89 -4.25
N LYS A 110 -4.46 -15.01 -3.28
CA LYS A 110 -4.35 -13.56 -3.47
C LYS A 110 -2.90 -13.10 -3.66
N ILE A 111 -1.95 -13.67 -2.92
CA ILE A 111 -0.54 -13.33 -3.02
C ILE A 111 0.04 -13.90 -4.31
N ALA A 112 -0.29 -15.14 -4.64
CA ALA A 112 0.11 -15.76 -5.91
C ALA A 112 -0.33 -14.91 -7.12
N LYS A 113 -1.57 -14.42 -7.11
CA LYS A 113 -2.07 -13.52 -8.16
C LYS A 113 -1.28 -12.21 -8.25
N ILE A 114 -0.99 -11.57 -7.11
CA ILE A 114 -0.19 -10.33 -7.08
C ILE A 114 1.21 -10.58 -7.65
N LEU A 115 1.82 -11.70 -7.29
CA LEU A 115 3.15 -12.07 -7.79
C LEU A 115 3.15 -12.28 -9.31
N GLU A 116 2.17 -12.99 -9.85
CA GLU A 116 2.04 -13.18 -11.30
C GLU A 116 1.79 -11.86 -12.05
N ASP A 117 0.99 -10.96 -11.49
CA ASP A 117 0.78 -9.63 -12.07
C ASP A 117 2.07 -8.80 -12.07
N MET A 118 2.87 -8.89 -11.00
CA MET A 118 4.18 -8.22 -10.92
C MET A 118 5.19 -8.81 -11.90
N LYS A 119 5.23 -10.14 -12.05
CA LYS A 119 6.08 -10.83 -13.02
C LYS A 119 5.80 -10.35 -14.43
N LYS A 120 4.52 -10.23 -14.82
CA LYS A 120 4.13 -9.69 -16.13
C LYS A 120 4.64 -8.28 -16.36
N LYS A 121 4.42 -7.39 -15.40
CA LYS A 121 4.90 -6.00 -15.47
C LYS A 121 6.42 -5.92 -15.55
N SER A 122 7.14 -6.80 -14.85
CA SER A 122 8.60 -6.83 -14.89
C SER A 122 9.14 -7.08 -16.29
N MET A 123 8.41 -7.81 -17.15
CA MET A 123 8.83 -8.08 -18.52
C MET A 123 8.75 -6.84 -19.43
N GLU A 124 8.05 -5.79 -19.01
CA GLU A 124 7.89 -4.55 -19.77
C GLU A 124 8.97 -3.50 -19.42
N PHE A 125 9.83 -3.75 -18.42
CA PHE A 125 10.86 -2.80 -18.02
C PHE A 125 12.02 -2.78 -19.01
N ILE A 126 12.31 -1.59 -19.55
CA ILE A 126 13.48 -1.33 -20.41
C ILE A 126 14.51 -0.58 -19.57
N ALA A 127 15.70 -1.15 -19.43
CA ALA A 127 16.81 -0.49 -18.77
C ALA A 127 17.32 0.66 -19.65
N HIS A 128 17.30 1.87 -19.14
CA HIS A 128 17.95 3.02 -19.78
C HIS A 128 19.26 3.30 -19.06
N TRP A 129 20.37 3.24 -19.81
CA TRP A 129 21.68 3.59 -19.29
C TRP A 129 21.78 5.11 -19.15
N ASN A 130 22.18 5.60 -17.97
CA ASN A 130 22.34 7.02 -17.71
C ASN A 130 23.82 7.40 -17.83
N GLU A 131 24.19 8.04 -18.93
CA GLU A 131 25.58 8.39 -19.27
C GLU A 131 26.22 9.38 -18.28
N LYS A 132 25.45 9.99 -17.36
CA LYS A 132 25.94 10.98 -16.39
C LYS A 132 26.61 10.41 -15.14
N MET A 133 26.78 9.10 -15.00
CA MET A 133 27.43 8.47 -13.83
C MET A 133 28.95 8.24 -13.99
N ASN A 134 29.65 9.12 -14.72
CA ASN A 134 31.13 9.13 -14.78
C ASN A 134 31.77 10.15 -13.82
N SER A 135 31.20 10.35 -12.63
CA SER A 135 31.99 10.82 -11.48
C SER A 135 31.42 10.26 -10.17
N LYS A 136 32.05 9.16 -9.73
CA LYS A 136 32.00 8.57 -8.38
C LYS A 136 30.63 8.07 -7.89
N LEU A 137 30.34 6.81 -8.19
CA LEU A 137 29.62 5.95 -7.25
C LEU A 137 30.57 5.64 -6.08
N SER A 138 30.69 6.55 -5.12
CA SER A 138 31.05 6.15 -3.76
C SER A 138 29.75 5.77 -3.07
N LEU A 139 29.51 4.46 -2.94
CA LEU A 139 28.54 3.95 -1.97
C LEU A 139 28.88 4.61 -0.62
N PRO A 140 27.91 5.18 0.13
CA PRO A 140 28.17 5.51 1.52
C PRO A 140 28.52 4.20 2.22
N MET A 141 29.78 4.08 2.66
CA MET A 141 30.19 3.03 3.59
C MET A 141 29.22 3.07 4.75
N VAL A 142 28.64 1.91 5.04
CA VAL A 142 27.99 1.64 6.32
C VAL A 142 29.04 1.98 7.39
N PRO A 143 28.79 2.95 8.30
CA PRO A 143 29.69 3.13 9.42
C PRO A 143 29.67 1.84 10.24
N ASP A 144 30.84 1.26 10.44
CA ASP A 144 31.04 0.15 11.34
C ASP A 144 30.46 0.51 12.72
N LEU A 145 29.76 -0.45 13.30
CA LEU A 145 29.29 -0.41 14.68
C LEU A 145 30.49 -0.50 15.61
N ASP A 146 30.67 0.52 16.45
CA ASP A 146 31.23 0.39 17.80
C ASP A 146 30.07 0.50 18.82
#